data_AF-A0A9P3CDG1-F1
#
_entry.id   AF-A0A9P3CDG1-F1
#
_cell.length_a   1.000
_cell.length_b   1.000
_cell.length_c   1.000
_cell.angle_alpha   90.00
_cell.angle_beta   90.00
_cell.angle_gamma   90.00
#
_symmetry.space_group_name_H-M   'P 1'
#
loop_
_entity.id
_entity.type
_entity.pdbx_description
1 polymer ?
#
loop_
_entity_poly.entity_id
_entity_poly.type
_entity_poly.pdbx_seq_one_letter_code
_entity_poly.pdbx_strand_id
1 'polypeptide(L)'
;MKQQQKSLHRVESFDTLATSFVTSACSAPSMRTDYGLARAMNSSVVPNDSNPIATIKDRKNANYMEDLGDQHDLLRTELDEAIVAFEDITLARDTNKNVLLEAMLDRKFLEANNALARCSREYSCFLNDTKELKEMPKMSREELARRFTTRKEQEKANREDENAPSMKQRMRHIEDQIVDLELEKEYLTERLGQSAALAERSAQMEHLIENLERERLVILKQFASSERLRGQHENDVDQLYEDLAYQQHLNRQTQRDNAKITVDLETTTRANEMMKHDLESQREKAIELSEQLQNTQNDIRNHQRQLSFTKTTATTLRDDNKKLRQEINELNEMCSLARDELEDLHDQNVQMSLERQNMQESREMQKETNAYLRNEFGEMHGLAVNEIKKAKAYRTEKANIYGYAEKLKAELAAMKARAMRRDSVVGRSTEGEAQRSASA
;
A
#
# COMPACT_ATOMS: atom_id res chain seq x y z
N MET A 1 56.10 -58.70 39.50
CA MET A 1 57.19 -59.24 40.35
C MET A 1 56.61 -59.96 41.55
N LYS A 2 56.54 -61.29 41.50
CA LYS A 2 56.61 -62.23 42.63
C LYS A 2 56.78 -63.62 42.02
N GLN A 3 57.96 -64.19 42.26
CA GLN A 3 58.45 -65.45 41.72
C GLN A 3 57.59 -66.62 42.21
N GLN A 4 57.03 -67.40 41.29
CA GLN A 4 56.63 -68.78 41.57
C GLN A 4 57.79 -69.69 41.16
N GLN A 5 58.52 -70.20 42.14
CA GLN A 5 59.39 -71.36 41.98
C GLN A 5 58.52 -72.57 41.64
N LYS A 6 58.50 -72.95 40.36
CA LYS A 6 58.09 -74.29 39.95
C LYS A 6 59.31 -75.21 40.13
N SER A 7 59.22 -76.09 41.11
CA SER A 7 60.14 -77.23 41.28
C SER A 7 59.99 -78.16 40.08
N LEU A 8 60.85 -77.97 39.08
CA LEU A 8 61.11 -78.96 38.04
C LEU A 8 61.79 -80.16 38.70
N HIS A 9 61.01 -81.20 39.02
CA HIS A 9 61.57 -82.51 39.31
C HIS A 9 62.27 -83.02 38.06
N ARG A 10 63.58 -83.01 38.12
CA ARG A 10 64.51 -83.74 37.28
C ARG A 10 64.15 -85.22 37.39
N VAL A 11 63.53 -85.78 36.36
CA VAL A 11 63.45 -87.23 36.19
C VAL A 11 64.85 -87.68 35.78
N GLU A 12 65.59 -88.20 36.74
CA GLU A 12 66.84 -88.90 36.50
C GLU A 12 66.50 -90.27 35.91
N SER A 13 66.46 -90.35 34.58
CA SER A 13 66.36 -91.59 33.83
C SER A 13 67.77 -92.11 33.52
N PHE A 14 68.27 -92.97 34.40
CA PHE A 14 69.39 -93.90 34.24
C PHE A 14 69.02 -95.08 35.17
N ASP A 15 69.03 -96.37 34.85
CA ASP A 15 69.61 -97.16 33.77
C ASP A 15 68.61 -98.28 33.45
N THR A 16 68.09 -98.30 32.23
CA THR A 16 67.48 -99.53 31.67
C THR A 16 68.48 -100.10 30.68
N LEU A 17 69.50 -100.76 31.22
CA LEU A 17 70.47 -101.51 30.45
C LEU A 17 69.77 -102.63 29.66
N ALA A 18 69.86 -102.52 28.34
CA ALA A 18 69.93 -103.62 27.38
C ALA A 18 68.71 -104.56 27.31
N THR A 19 67.66 -104.07 26.64
CA THR A 19 66.93 -104.89 25.66
C THR A 19 66.68 -104.03 24.43
N SER A 20 67.64 -104.11 23.51
CA SER A 20 67.52 -103.62 22.15
C SER A 20 66.83 -104.62 21.24
N PHE A 21 66.15 -104.23 20.18
CA PHE A 21 65.75 -102.91 19.61
C PHE A 21 64.94 -103.34 18.36
N VAL A 22 63.70 -102.85 18.14
CA VAL A 22 62.88 -102.85 16.89
C VAL A 22 61.35 -102.72 17.12
N THR A 23 60.83 -102.70 18.36
CA THR A 23 59.35 -102.61 18.56
C THR A 23 58.83 -101.56 19.52
N SER A 24 59.67 -100.62 19.98
CA SER A 24 59.23 -99.64 20.98
C SER A 24 59.29 -98.22 20.45
N ALA A 25 58.32 -97.86 19.59
CA ALA A 25 57.68 -96.53 19.53
C ALA A 25 56.76 -96.30 18.31
N CYS A 26 56.60 -97.24 17.37
CA CYS A 26 55.68 -97.08 16.24
C CYS A 26 54.43 -97.95 16.44
N SER A 27 53.26 -97.35 16.25
CA SER A 27 51.90 -97.84 16.55
C SER A 27 51.38 -98.99 15.65
N ALA A 28 52.23 -99.96 15.34
CA ALA A 28 51.81 -101.25 14.77
C ALA A 28 52.70 -102.38 15.32
N PRO A 29 52.13 -103.53 15.76
CA PRO A 29 52.92 -104.65 16.24
C PRO A 29 53.75 -105.23 15.09
N SER A 30 55.06 -104.97 15.09
CA SER A 30 55.98 -105.58 14.13
C SER A 30 56.10 -107.08 14.43
N MET A 31 55.57 -107.91 13.52
CA MET A 31 55.57 -109.39 13.61
C MET A 31 56.95 -110.03 13.39
N ARG A 32 58.04 -109.29 13.58
CA ARG A 32 59.36 -109.60 13.04
C ARG A 32 60.43 -109.56 14.13
N THR A 33 61.34 -110.54 14.09
CA THR A 33 62.43 -110.68 15.07
C THR A 33 63.68 -109.92 14.62
N ASP A 34 64.32 -109.19 15.52
CA ASP A 34 65.48 -108.32 15.30
C ASP A 34 66.65 -109.04 14.61
N TYR A 35 66.85 -110.33 14.94
CA TYR A 35 67.83 -111.19 14.28
C TYR A 35 67.52 -111.47 12.80
N GLY A 36 66.24 -111.65 12.46
CA GLY A 36 65.79 -111.91 11.08
C GLY A 36 66.09 -110.72 10.16
N LEU A 37 65.88 -109.51 10.68
CA LEU A 37 66.13 -108.25 9.99
C LEU A 37 67.64 -107.96 9.88
N ALA A 38 68.41 -108.10 10.97
CA ALA A 38 69.86 -107.95 10.94
C ALA A 38 70.56 -108.95 10.00
N ARG A 39 70.04 -110.19 9.92
CA ARG A 39 70.50 -111.17 8.93
C ARG A 39 70.19 -110.74 7.50
N ALA A 40 69.01 -110.17 7.26
CA ALA A 40 68.62 -109.70 5.93
C ALA A 40 69.51 -108.53 5.48
N MET A 41 69.77 -107.54 6.35
CA MET A 41 70.66 -106.42 6.07
C MET A 41 72.11 -106.82 5.78
N ASN A 42 72.58 -107.91 6.41
CA ASN A 42 73.94 -108.43 6.23
C ASN A 42 74.03 -109.53 5.15
N SER A 43 72.93 -109.87 4.48
CA SER A 43 72.88 -110.86 3.41
C SER A 43 73.39 -110.24 2.12
N SER A 44 74.50 -110.75 1.58
CA SER A 44 75.07 -110.32 0.29
C SER A 44 74.21 -110.68 -0.93
N VAL A 45 73.12 -111.42 -0.73
CA VAL A 45 72.18 -111.82 -1.79
C VAL A 45 71.08 -110.77 -1.89
N VAL A 46 71.30 -109.76 -2.74
CA VAL A 46 70.27 -108.83 -3.19
C VAL A 46 69.60 -109.46 -4.42
N PRO A 47 68.26 -109.66 -4.44
CA PRO A 47 67.57 -110.13 -5.63
C PRO A 47 67.75 -109.12 -6.76
N ASN A 48 68.23 -109.57 -7.91
CA ASN A 48 68.32 -108.80 -9.15
C ASN A 48 67.96 -109.71 -10.32
N ASP A 49 67.64 -109.16 -11.49
CA ASP A 49 67.17 -109.93 -12.66
C ASP A 49 68.15 -111.04 -13.10
N SER A 50 69.41 -110.92 -12.70
CA SER A 50 70.48 -111.89 -12.89
C SER A 50 70.57 -113.01 -11.85
N ASN A 51 69.81 -112.96 -10.75
CA ASN A 51 69.86 -113.93 -9.66
C ASN A 51 68.46 -114.15 -9.03
N PRO A 52 67.60 -114.98 -9.64
CA PRO A 52 66.25 -115.23 -9.12
C PRO A 52 66.29 -115.93 -7.76
N ILE A 53 65.37 -115.54 -6.87
CA ILE A 53 65.23 -116.01 -5.48
C ILE A 53 65.41 -117.53 -5.39
N ALA A 54 66.59 -117.98 -4.92
CA ALA A 54 66.98 -119.38 -4.94
C ALA A 54 66.46 -120.18 -3.72
N THR A 55 66.13 -119.52 -2.60
CA THR A 55 65.63 -120.21 -1.39
C THR A 55 64.50 -119.45 -0.67
N ILE A 56 63.70 -120.18 0.13
CA ILE A 56 62.69 -119.59 1.04
C ILE A 56 63.32 -118.54 1.98
N LYS A 57 64.59 -118.74 2.34
CA LYS A 57 65.35 -117.82 3.19
C LYS A 57 65.64 -116.49 2.47
N ASP A 58 66.00 -116.56 1.20
CA ASP A 58 66.24 -115.36 0.36
C ASP A 58 64.93 -114.60 0.14
N ARG A 59 63.80 -115.30 -0.07
CA ARG A 59 62.48 -114.67 -0.13
C ARG A 59 62.14 -113.93 1.18
N LYS A 60 62.38 -114.57 2.33
CA LYS A 60 62.17 -113.92 3.62
C LYS A 60 63.08 -112.71 3.82
N ASN A 61 64.36 -112.80 3.43
CA ASN A 61 65.29 -111.67 3.49
C ASN A 61 64.86 -110.52 2.58
N ALA A 62 64.38 -110.81 1.37
CA ALA A 62 63.84 -109.82 0.45
C ALA A 62 62.64 -109.10 1.08
N ASN A 63 61.67 -109.83 1.62
CA ASN A 63 60.54 -109.24 2.35
C ASN A 63 61.00 -108.46 3.59
N TYR A 64 62.08 -108.85 4.27
CA TYR A 64 62.65 -108.06 5.37
C TYR A 64 63.17 -106.69 4.90
N MET A 65 63.82 -106.63 3.73
CA MET A 65 64.35 -105.41 3.16
C MET A 65 63.27 -104.53 2.50
N GLU A 66 62.27 -105.16 1.87
CA GLU A 66 61.12 -104.47 1.26
C GLU A 66 60.32 -103.72 2.32
N ASP A 67 59.84 -104.39 3.38
CA ASP A 67 59.12 -103.70 4.46
C ASP A 67 59.99 -102.64 5.17
N LEU A 68 61.31 -102.84 5.27
CA LEU A 68 62.20 -101.83 5.85
C LEU A 68 62.31 -100.60 4.94
N GLY A 69 62.31 -100.80 3.62
CA GLY A 69 62.19 -99.75 2.62
C GLY A 69 60.85 -99.02 2.71
N ASP A 70 59.75 -99.76 2.78
CA ASP A 70 58.40 -99.19 2.92
C ASP A 70 58.27 -98.36 4.20
N GLN A 71 58.83 -98.83 5.31
CA GLN A 71 58.85 -98.08 6.58
C GLN A 71 59.73 -96.84 6.49
N HIS A 72 60.90 -96.92 5.85
CA HIS A 72 61.74 -95.76 5.61
C HIS A 72 61.00 -94.70 4.79
N ASP A 73 60.36 -95.11 3.68
CA ASP A 73 59.69 -94.20 2.76
C ASP A 73 58.43 -93.59 3.38
N LEU A 74 57.70 -94.35 4.19
CA LEU A 74 56.58 -93.83 4.99
C LEU A 74 57.04 -92.76 5.98
N LEU A 75 58.03 -93.07 6.84
CA LEU A 75 58.54 -92.11 7.83
C LEU A 75 59.19 -90.89 7.18
N ARG A 76 59.81 -91.07 6.02
CA ARG A 76 60.38 -89.98 5.23
C ARG A 76 59.28 -89.07 4.69
N THR A 77 58.20 -89.64 4.15
CA THR A 77 57.04 -88.90 3.65
C THR A 77 56.37 -88.12 4.78
N GLU A 78 56.13 -88.75 5.93
CA GLU A 78 55.55 -88.09 7.11
C GLU A 78 56.42 -86.94 7.63
N LEU A 79 57.75 -87.11 7.62
CA LEU A 79 58.69 -86.06 7.99
C LEU A 79 58.66 -84.90 6.99
N ASP A 80 58.69 -85.18 5.69
CA ASP A 80 58.68 -84.16 4.65
C ASP A 80 57.33 -83.39 4.65
N GLU A 81 56.19 -84.07 4.87
CA GLU A 81 54.87 -83.44 5.07
C GLU A 81 54.85 -82.53 6.31
N ALA A 82 55.43 -82.98 7.42
CA ALA A 82 55.52 -82.17 8.64
C ALA A 82 56.42 -80.94 8.48
N ILE A 83 57.50 -81.05 7.69
CA ILE A 83 58.37 -79.92 7.33
C ILE A 83 57.58 -78.89 6.52
N VAL A 84 56.88 -79.31 5.46
CA VAL A 84 56.07 -78.42 4.61
C VAL A 84 54.99 -77.73 5.43
N ALA A 85 54.24 -78.46 6.26
CA ALA A 85 53.21 -77.88 7.11
C ALA A 85 53.75 -76.84 8.10
N PHE A 86 54.95 -77.07 8.65
CA PHE A 86 55.62 -76.14 9.53
C PHE A 86 56.09 -74.87 8.79
N GLU A 87 56.66 -75.01 7.60
CA GLU A 87 57.09 -73.88 6.76
C GLU A 87 55.91 -73.02 6.33
N ASP A 88 54.81 -73.64 5.88
CA ASP A 88 53.58 -72.95 5.47
C ASP A 88 52.98 -72.12 6.61
N ILE A 89 52.89 -72.69 7.81
CA ILE A 89 52.34 -71.99 8.98
C ILE A 89 53.30 -70.90 9.46
N THR A 90 54.61 -71.12 9.37
CA THR A 90 55.62 -70.10 9.71
C THR A 90 55.48 -68.89 8.77
N LEU A 91 55.37 -69.12 7.46
CA LEU A 91 55.14 -68.07 6.47
C LEU A 91 53.81 -67.34 6.72
N ALA A 92 52.73 -68.07 7.01
CA ALA A 92 51.42 -67.48 7.31
C ALA A 92 51.44 -66.62 8.57
N ARG A 93 52.18 -67.02 9.61
CA ARG A 93 52.36 -66.22 10.84
C ARG A 93 53.18 -64.97 10.57
N ASP A 94 54.32 -65.09 9.91
CA ASP A 94 55.27 -63.99 9.73
C ASP A 94 54.77 -62.93 8.73
N THR A 95 53.88 -63.31 7.79
CA THR A 95 53.24 -62.38 6.85
C THR A 95 51.93 -61.79 7.37
N ASN A 96 51.41 -62.23 8.51
CA ASN A 96 50.14 -61.77 9.06
C ASN A 96 50.25 -60.35 9.63
N LYS A 97 49.37 -59.45 9.18
CA LYS A 97 49.23 -58.08 9.72
C LYS A 97 47.98 -57.91 10.60
N ASN A 98 47.18 -58.96 10.74
CA ASN A 98 45.91 -58.92 11.46
C ASN A 98 46.06 -59.45 12.89
N VAL A 99 45.96 -58.54 13.86
CA VAL A 99 46.06 -58.82 15.31
C VAL A 99 45.00 -59.84 15.78
N LEU A 100 43.83 -59.89 15.14
CA LEU A 100 42.77 -60.83 15.52
C LEU A 100 43.08 -62.29 15.15
N LEU A 101 43.98 -62.51 14.18
CA LEU A 101 44.38 -63.85 13.73
C LEU A 101 45.67 -64.35 14.39
N GLU A 102 46.39 -63.48 15.11
CA GLU A 102 47.69 -63.75 15.71
C GLU A 102 47.64 -64.94 16.68
N ALA A 103 46.71 -64.93 17.64
CA ALA A 103 46.57 -66.00 18.61
C ALA A 103 46.21 -67.38 18.00
N MET A 104 45.46 -67.39 16.88
CA MET A 104 45.12 -68.62 16.18
C MET A 104 46.33 -69.16 15.41
N LEU A 105 47.09 -68.29 14.75
CA LEU A 105 48.29 -68.67 13.99
C LEU A 105 49.40 -69.15 14.93
N ASP A 106 49.57 -68.54 16.10
CA ASP A 106 50.50 -68.99 17.13
C ASP A 106 50.17 -70.40 17.65
N ARG A 107 48.89 -70.69 17.84
CA ARG A 107 48.44 -72.04 18.21
C ARG A 107 48.78 -73.05 17.12
N LYS A 108 48.44 -72.75 15.86
CA LYS A 108 48.75 -73.63 14.72
C LYS A 108 50.25 -73.83 14.54
N PHE A 109 51.05 -72.80 14.77
CA PHE A 109 52.51 -72.88 14.75
C PHE A 109 53.03 -73.87 15.79
N LEU A 110 52.51 -73.81 17.02
CA LEU A 110 52.90 -74.75 18.09
C LEU A 110 52.50 -76.19 17.75
N GLU A 111 51.31 -76.40 17.18
CA GLU A 111 50.83 -77.71 16.74
C GLU A 111 51.73 -78.30 15.64
N ALA A 112 52.07 -77.51 14.62
CA ALA A 112 52.97 -77.92 13.54
C ALA A 112 54.41 -78.19 14.02
N ASN A 113 54.93 -77.35 14.93
CA ASN A 113 56.26 -77.54 15.53
C ASN A 113 56.34 -78.85 16.34
N ASN A 114 55.29 -79.17 17.10
CA ASN A 114 55.23 -80.42 17.87
C ASN A 114 55.15 -81.64 16.94
N ALA A 115 54.38 -81.55 15.84
CA ALA A 115 54.31 -82.62 14.85
C ALA A 115 55.67 -82.85 14.17
N LEU A 116 56.34 -81.79 13.72
CA LEU A 116 57.69 -81.86 13.16
C LEU A 116 58.70 -82.47 14.15
N ALA A 117 58.69 -82.03 15.41
CA ALA A 117 59.57 -82.56 16.44
C ALA A 117 59.32 -84.06 16.71
N ARG A 118 58.08 -84.51 16.63
CA ARG A 118 57.72 -85.93 16.77
C ARG A 118 58.23 -86.74 15.58
N CYS A 119 57.87 -86.37 14.35
CA CYS A 119 58.29 -87.08 13.14
C CYS A 119 59.82 -87.10 12.99
N SER A 120 60.49 -86.00 13.36
CA SER A 120 61.96 -85.92 13.37
C SER A 120 62.59 -86.90 14.35
N ARG A 121 62.04 -87.03 15.57
CA ARG A 121 62.51 -88.01 16.55
C ARG A 121 62.26 -89.44 16.07
N GLU A 122 61.08 -89.73 15.55
CA GLU A 122 60.70 -91.05 15.05
C GLU A 122 61.63 -91.50 13.91
N TYR A 123 61.87 -90.61 12.93
CA TYR A 123 62.81 -90.89 11.85
C TYR A 123 64.27 -91.05 12.35
N SER A 124 64.68 -90.23 13.32
CA SER A 124 66.03 -90.35 13.93
C SER A 124 66.20 -91.66 14.70
N CYS A 125 65.19 -92.10 15.44
CA CYS A 125 65.18 -93.40 16.10
C CYS A 125 65.28 -94.52 15.05
N PHE A 126 64.47 -94.48 14.00
CA PHE A 126 64.53 -95.47 12.91
C PHE A 126 65.94 -95.55 12.28
N LEU A 127 66.59 -94.42 12.01
CA LEU A 127 67.96 -94.41 11.48
C LEU A 127 69.00 -94.96 12.46
N ASN A 128 68.84 -94.68 13.76
CA ASN A 128 69.72 -95.23 14.78
C ASN A 128 69.52 -96.75 14.95
N ASP A 129 68.28 -97.22 14.95
CA ASP A 129 67.93 -98.64 15.04
C ASP A 129 68.48 -99.41 13.84
N THR A 130 68.29 -98.90 12.63
CA THR A 130 68.85 -99.52 11.41
C THR A 130 70.38 -99.52 11.41
N LYS A 131 71.01 -98.48 11.96
CA LYS A 131 72.47 -98.45 12.16
C LYS A 131 72.91 -99.50 13.18
N GLU A 132 72.25 -99.62 14.32
CA GLU A 132 72.57 -100.63 15.34
C GLU A 132 72.41 -102.05 14.79
N LEU A 133 71.33 -102.32 14.04
CA LEU A 133 71.11 -103.60 13.37
C LEU A 133 72.20 -103.95 12.35
N LYS A 134 72.75 -102.94 11.67
CA LYS A 134 73.87 -103.10 10.73
C LYS A 134 75.19 -103.37 11.46
N GLU A 135 75.37 -102.78 12.63
CA GLU A 135 76.57 -102.89 13.47
C GLU A 135 76.53 -104.11 14.42
N MET A 136 75.41 -104.84 14.48
CA MET A 136 75.28 -106.02 15.34
C MET A 136 76.33 -107.10 14.99
N PRO A 137 77.05 -107.63 15.99
CA PRO A 137 77.97 -108.75 15.81
C PRO A 137 77.25 -109.96 15.21
N LYS A 138 77.91 -110.65 14.26
CA LYS A 138 77.43 -111.92 13.69
C LYS A 138 77.47 -113.03 14.76
N MET A 139 76.48 -113.06 15.65
CA MET A 139 76.36 -114.11 16.67
C MET A 139 75.85 -115.41 16.07
N SER A 140 76.40 -116.54 16.53
CA SER A 140 75.96 -117.87 16.09
C SER A 140 74.61 -118.24 16.71
N ARG A 141 73.85 -119.11 16.03
CA ARG A 141 72.53 -119.62 16.53
C ARG A 141 72.64 -120.30 17.90
N GLU A 142 73.80 -120.84 18.23
CA GLU A 142 74.09 -121.49 19.53
C GLU A 142 74.33 -120.47 20.65
N GLU A 143 74.90 -119.31 20.35
CA GLU A 143 75.14 -118.22 21.29
C GLU A 143 73.83 -117.53 21.71
N LEU A 144 72.90 -117.43 20.76
CA LEU A 144 71.55 -116.91 20.99
C LEU A 144 70.73 -117.87 21.86
N ALA A 145 70.84 -119.18 21.65
CA ALA A 145 70.19 -120.17 22.51
C ALA A 145 70.71 -120.10 23.96
N ARG A 146 72.03 -119.97 24.17
CA ARG A 146 72.62 -119.88 25.51
C ARG A 146 72.19 -118.64 26.31
N ARG A 147 72.07 -117.46 25.69
CA ARG A 147 71.68 -116.25 26.43
C ARG A 147 70.21 -116.23 26.87
N PHE A 148 69.32 -116.89 26.14
CA PHE A 148 67.87 -116.85 26.42
C PHE A 148 67.37 -118.03 27.28
N THR A 149 68.04 -119.18 27.30
CA THR A 149 67.63 -120.32 28.15
C THR A 149 68.17 -120.21 29.58
N THR A 150 69.41 -119.76 29.76
CA THR A 150 70.07 -119.78 31.08
C THR A 150 69.63 -118.62 31.99
N ARG A 151 69.16 -117.49 31.42
CA ARG A 151 68.63 -116.36 32.20
C ARG A 151 67.21 -116.62 32.74
N LYS A 152 66.44 -117.51 32.09
CA LYS A 152 65.02 -117.76 32.41
C LYS A 152 64.83 -118.74 33.57
N GLU A 153 65.79 -119.63 33.80
CA GLU A 153 65.77 -120.59 34.91
C GLU A 153 66.27 -119.97 36.23
N GLN A 154 67.23 -119.05 36.16
CA GLN A 154 67.76 -118.35 37.33
C GLN A 154 66.82 -117.24 37.85
N GLU A 155 66.01 -116.65 36.97
CA GLU A 155 64.98 -115.66 37.33
C GLU A 155 63.68 -116.30 37.87
N LYS A 156 63.51 -117.61 37.73
CA LYS A 156 62.38 -118.36 38.31
C LYS A 156 62.67 -118.80 39.74
N ALA A 157 63.92 -119.18 40.04
CA ALA A 157 64.37 -119.53 41.39
C ALA A 157 64.43 -118.31 42.34
N ASN A 158 64.81 -117.12 41.83
CA ASN A 158 64.85 -115.90 42.65
C ASN A 158 63.47 -115.28 42.92
N ARG A 159 62.42 -115.62 42.15
CA ARG A 159 61.06 -115.09 42.34
C ARG A 159 60.27 -115.78 43.46
N GLU A 160 60.69 -116.95 43.93
CA GLU A 160 59.94 -117.72 44.94
C GLU A 160 60.42 -117.43 46.38
N ASP A 161 61.68 -117.04 46.60
CA ASP A 161 62.23 -116.75 47.95
C ASP A 161 62.08 -115.28 48.40
N GLU A 162 62.00 -114.30 47.46
CA GLU A 162 61.82 -112.87 47.80
C GLU A 162 60.35 -112.44 48.00
N ASN A 163 59.37 -113.27 47.62
CA ASN A 163 57.97 -112.84 47.47
C ASN A 163 57.06 -112.99 48.71
N ALA A 164 57.43 -113.78 49.72
CA ALA A 164 56.53 -114.03 50.86
C ALA A 164 56.43 -112.86 51.87
N PRO A 165 57.51 -112.15 52.25
CA PRO A 165 57.41 -110.94 53.10
C PRO A 165 57.09 -109.67 52.29
N SER A 166 57.52 -109.62 51.01
CA SER A 166 57.37 -108.47 50.10
C SER A 166 55.91 -108.20 49.71
N MET A 167 55.12 -109.25 49.47
CA MET A 167 53.74 -109.09 49.00
C MET A 167 52.80 -108.51 50.06
N LYS A 168 53.03 -108.79 51.35
CA LYS A 168 52.25 -108.20 52.45
C LYS A 168 52.60 -106.74 52.72
N GLN A 169 53.85 -106.34 52.49
CA GLN A 169 54.27 -104.93 52.50
C GLN A 169 53.75 -104.18 51.28
N ARG A 170 53.79 -104.80 50.09
CA ARG A 170 53.19 -104.24 48.87
C ARG A 170 51.67 -104.11 48.99
N MET A 171 50.97 -105.09 49.58
CA MET A 171 49.53 -104.99 49.85
C MET A 171 49.22 -103.82 50.79
N ARG A 172 49.97 -103.67 51.89
CA ARG A 172 49.80 -102.50 52.77
C ARG A 172 50.09 -101.18 52.06
N HIS A 173 51.14 -101.13 51.24
CA HIS A 173 51.43 -99.94 50.44
C HIS A 173 50.33 -99.64 49.41
N ILE A 174 49.73 -100.67 48.82
CA ILE A 174 48.59 -100.53 47.89
C ILE A 174 47.34 -100.09 48.66
N GLU A 175 47.08 -100.62 49.86
CA GLU A 175 45.98 -100.20 50.73
C GLU A 175 46.14 -98.73 51.13
N ASP A 176 47.33 -98.31 51.55
CA ASP A 176 47.65 -96.91 51.85
C ASP A 176 47.45 -96.02 50.61
N GLN A 177 47.91 -96.46 49.42
CA GLN A 177 47.69 -95.76 48.16
C GLN A 177 46.20 -95.66 47.78
N ILE A 178 45.40 -96.69 48.06
CA ILE A 178 43.95 -96.66 47.82
C ILE A 178 43.30 -95.62 48.72
N VAL A 179 43.66 -95.59 50.01
CA VAL A 179 43.15 -94.59 50.95
C VAL A 179 43.54 -93.17 50.53
N ASP A 180 44.79 -92.95 50.12
CA ASP A 180 45.25 -91.66 49.61
C ASP A 180 44.49 -91.24 48.35
N LEU A 181 44.25 -92.16 47.41
CA LEU A 181 43.48 -91.91 46.19
C LEU A 181 41.98 -91.70 46.47
N GLU A 182 41.42 -92.34 47.48
CA GLU A 182 40.03 -92.10 47.92
C GLU A 182 39.88 -90.71 48.54
N LEU A 183 40.82 -90.29 49.38
CA LEU A 183 40.89 -88.93 49.93
C LEU A 183 41.09 -87.89 48.81
N GLU A 184 41.96 -88.16 47.85
CA GLU A 184 42.17 -87.27 46.69
C GLU A 184 40.89 -87.19 45.83
N LYS A 185 40.21 -88.31 45.59
CA LYS A 185 38.93 -88.35 44.87
C LYS A 185 37.87 -87.53 45.59
N GLU A 186 37.75 -87.64 46.91
CA GLU A 186 36.80 -86.86 47.70
C GLU A 186 37.12 -85.36 47.61
N TYR A 187 38.39 -84.98 47.79
CA TYR A 187 38.87 -83.62 47.64
C TYR A 187 38.60 -83.04 46.25
N LEU A 188 38.87 -83.80 45.18
CA LEU A 188 38.60 -83.38 43.80
C LEU A 188 37.09 -83.27 43.52
N THR A 189 36.27 -84.14 44.11
CA THR A 189 34.81 -84.09 43.96
C THR A 189 34.24 -82.85 44.64
N GLU A 190 34.69 -82.53 45.85
CA GLU A 190 34.29 -81.29 46.55
C GLU A 190 34.72 -80.06 45.76
N ARG A 191 35.97 -80.03 45.29
CA ARG A 191 36.49 -78.92 44.48
C ARG A 191 35.76 -78.77 43.14
N LEU A 192 35.36 -79.87 42.51
CA LEU A 192 34.53 -79.86 41.30
C LEU A 192 33.14 -79.27 41.60
N GLY A 193 32.53 -79.65 42.73
CA GLY A 193 31.25 -79.08 43.18
C GLY A 193 31.33 -77.57 43.43
N GLN A 194 32.39 -77.10 44.10
CA GLN A 194 32.66 -75.67 44.29
C GLN A 194 32.87 -74.95 42.95
N SER A 195 33.63 -75.55 42.03
CA SER A 195 33.84 -75.00 40.69
C SER A 195 32.54 -74.93 39.87
N ALA A 196 31.67 -75.94 39.98
CA ALA A 196 30.36 -75.94 39.32
C ALA A 196 29.44 -74.84 39.88
N ALA A 197 29.42 -74.64 41.20
CA ALA A 197 28.67 -73.56 41.84
C ALA A 197 29.18 -72.17 41.43
N LEU A 198 30.50 -72.00 41.30
CA LEU A 198 31.10 -70.77 40.78
C LEU A 198 30.75 -70.53 39.31
N ALA A 199 30.73 -71.57 38.48
CA ALA A 199 30.35 -71.48 37.08
C ALA A 199 28.86 -71.08 36.93
N GLU A 200 27.97 -71.67 37.72
CA GLU A 200 26.55 -71.31 37.74
C GLU A 200 26.35 -69.85 38.17
N ARG A 201 27.04 -69.41 39.24
CA ARG A 201 27.01 -68.02 39.68
C ARG A 201 27.57 -67.07 38.62
N SER A 202 28.59 -67.47 37.87
CA SER A 202 29.12 -66.70 36.74
C SER A 202 28.08 -66.53 35.64
N ALA A 203 27.40 -67.61 35.24
CA ALA A 203 26.34 -67.56 34.23
C ALA A 203 25.16 -66.67 34.67
N GLN A 204 24.78 -66.70 35.95
CA GLN A 204 23.77 -65.80 36.50
C GLN A 204 24.21 -64.33 36.43
N MET A 205 25.48 -64.03 36.71
CA MET A 205 26.03 -62.67 36.58
C MET A 205 26.09 -62.20 35.13
N GLU A 206 26.45 -63.07 34.18
CA GLU A 206 26.42 -62.76 32.74
C GLU A 206 25.01 -62.40 32.27
N HIS A 207 24.01 -63.18 32.66
CA HIS A 207 22.61 -62.87 32.34
C HIS A 207 22.16 -61.53 32.93
N LEU A 208 22.60 -61.20 34.16
CA LEU A 208 22.32 -59.89 34.76
C LEU A 208 22.99 -58.75 33.98
N ILE A 209 24.24 -58.93 33.55
CA ILE A 209 24.96 -57.95 32.73
C ILE A 209 24.21 -57.72 31.41
N GLU A 210 23.81 -58.79 30.71
CA GLU A 210 23.05 -58.66 29.47
C GLU A 210 21.71 -57.93 29.68
N ASN A 211 21.00 -58.21 30.78
CA ASN A 211 19.77 -57.49 31.12
C ASN A 211 20.04 -55.99 31.31
N LEU A 212 21.07 -55.64 32.09
CA LEU A 212 21.43 -54.24 32.35
C LEU A 212 21.90 -53.52 31.07
N GLU A 213 22.59 -54.21 30.18
CA GLU A 213 22.99 -53.67 28.87
C GLU A 213 21.77 -53.39 27.98
N ARG A 214 20.77 -54.29 27.97
CA ARG A 214 19.51 -54.08 27.27
C ARG A 214 18.75 -52.88 27.83
N GLU A 215 18.63 -52.77 29.16
CA GLU A 215 17.99 -51.62 29.82
C GLU A 215 18.72 -50.31 29.52
N ARG A 216 20.06 -50.29 29.60
CA ARG A 216 20.88 -49.13 29.25
C ARG A 216 20.62 -48.69 27.81
N LEU A 217 20.49 -49.63 26.88
CA LEU A 217 20.21 -49.31 25.47
C LEU A 217 18.81 -48.72 25.28
N VAL A 218 17.82 -49.17 26.03
CA VAL A 218 16.47 -48.57 26.05
C VAL A 218 16.52 -47.13 26.58
N ILE A 219 17.21 -46.90 27.71
CA ILE A 219 17.36 -45.57 28.29
C ILE A 219 18.08 -44.62 27.33
N LEU A 220 19.15 -45.07 26.67
CA LEU A 220 19.87 -44.26 25.67
C LEU A 220 18.97 -43.88 24.48
N LYS A 221 18.12 -44.80 24.00
CA LYS A 221 17.15 -44.50 22.95
C LYS A 221 16.11 -43.46 23.40
N GLN A 222 15.61 -43.57 24.63
CA GLN A 222 14.68 -42.60 25.21
C GLN A 222 15.33 -41.23 25.37
N PHE A 223 16.57 -41.18 25.88
CA PHE A 223 17.33 -39.95 26.03
C PHE A 223 17.56 -39.26 24.68
N ALA A 224 18.02 -40.00 23.67
CA ALA A 224 18.21 -39.45 22.32
C ALA A 224 16.88 -38.94 21.70
N SER A 225 15.76 -39.61 21.97
CA SER A 225 14.44 -39.12 21.57
C SER A 225 14.05 -37.83 22.30
N SER A 226 14.33 -37.74 23.60
CA SER A 226 14.05 -36.57 24.41
C SER A 226 14.91 -35.37 24.01
N GLU A 227 16.18 -35.58 23.66
CA GLU A 227 17.05 -34.50 23.16
C GLU A 227 16.57 -33.96 21.81
N ARG A 228 16.13 -34.84 20.90
CA ARG A 228 15.52 -34.40 19.63
C ARG A 228 14.27 -33.57 19.86
N LEU A 229 13.39 -34.03 20.75
CA LEU A 229 12.15 -33.32 21.08
C LEU A 229 12.44 -31.97 21.74
N ARG A 230 13.44 -31.91 22.64
CA ARG A 230 13.91 -30.65 23.22
C ARG A 230 14.41 -29.69 22.15
N GLY A 231 15.23 -30.16 21.21
CA GLY A 231 15.70 -29.33 20.09
C GLY A 231 14.56 -28.84 19.19
N GLN A 232 13.52 -29.66 18.96
CA GLN A 232 12.30 -29.21 18.27
C GLN A 232 11.58 -28.11 19.04
N HIS A 233 11.38 -28.28 20.35
CA HIS A 233 10.75 -27.26 21.18
C HIS A 233 11.56 -25.96 21.28
N GLU A 234 12.90 -26.03 21.31
CA GLU A 234 13.75 -24.84 21.25
C GLU A 234 13.53 -24.08 19.93
N ASN A 235 13.50 -24.78 18.79
CA ASN A 235 13.18 -24.18 17.49
C ASN A 235 11.75 -23.59 17.44
N ASP A 236 10.76 -24.29 17.99
CA ASP A 236 9.37 -23.80 18.05
C ASP A 236 9.28 -22.52 18.88
N VAL A 237 10.01 -22.44 20.00
CA VAL A 237 10.07 -21.24 20.85
C VAL A 237 10.73 -20.08 20.10
N ASP A 238 11.83 -20.31 19.39
CA ASP A 238 12.48 -19.28 18.58
C ASP A 238 11.54 -18.76 17.48
N GLN A 239 10.83 -19.66 16.79
CA GLN A 239 9.83 -19.28 15.78
C GLN A 239 8.70 -18.44 16.38
N LEU A 240 8.20 -18.80 17.57
CA LEU A 240 7.17 -18.02 18.26
C LEU A 240 7.66 -16.63 18.68
N TYR A 241 8.94 -16.49 19.04
CA TYR A 241 9.53 -15.18 19.32
C TYR A 241 9.66 -14.32 18.06
N GLU A 242 10.04 -14.91 16.92
CA GLU A 242 10.06 -14.22 15.62
C GLU A 242 8.66 -13.77 15.20
N ASP A 243 7.66 -14.64 15.30
CA ASP A 243 6.26 -14.34 14.98
C ASP A 243 5.71 -13.22 15.88
N LEU A 244 6.02 -13.26 17.18
CA LEU A 244 5.65 -12.19 18.12
C LEU A 244 6.31 -10.85 17.76
N ALA A 245 7.59 -10.87 17.40
CA ALA A 245 8.31 -9.67 16.97
C ALA A 245 7.72 -9.09 15.68
N TYR A 246 7.37 -9.94 14.72
CA TYR A 246 6.67 -9.55 13.49
C TYR A 246 5.31 -8.93 13.78
N GLN A 247 4.51 -9.56 14.65
CA GLN A 247 3.20 -9.04 15.05
C GLN A 247 3.30 -7.69 15.76
N GLN A 248 4.31 -7.50 16.62
CA GLN A 248 4.58 -6.20 17.25
C GLN A 248 4.96 -5.13 16.22
N HIS A 249 5.76 -5.48 15.20
CA HIS A 249 6.09 -4.55 14.11
C HIS A 249 4.84 -4.13 13.34
N LEU A 250 4.00 -5.09 12.96
CA LEU A 250 2.75 -4.84 12.26
C LEU A 250 1.81 -3.95 13.07
N ASN A 251 1.66 -4.22 14.38
CA ASN A 251 0.86 -3.38 15.28
C ASN A 251 1.39 -1.94 15.36
N ARG A 252 2.72 -1.74 15.43
CA ARG A 252 3.33 -0.40 15.40
C ARG A 252 3.08 0.31 14.07
N GLN A 253 3.11 -0.41 12.96
CA GLN A 253 2.81 0.16 11.65
C GLN A 253 1.35 0.61 11.56
N THR A 254 0.41 -0.26 11.92
CA THR A 254 -1.02 0.07 11.98
C THR A 254 -1.30 1.26 12.90
N GLN A 255 -0.61 1.37 14.04
CA GLN A 255 -0.73 2.53 14.93
C GLN A 255 -0.26 3.82 14.27
N ARG A 256 0.85 3.79 13.52
CA ARG A 256 1.34 4.97 12.77
C ARG A 256 0.37 5.36 11.65
N ASP A 257 -0.14 4.39 10.92
CA ASP A 257 -1.10 4.64 9.85
C ASP A 257 -2.42 5.21 10.39
N ASN A 258 -2.93 4.67 11.50
CA ASN A 258 -4.09 5.22 12.19
C ASN A 258 -3.84 6.65 12.68
N ALA A 259 -2.68 6.93 13.29
CA ALA A 259 -2.33 8.29 13.72
C ALA A 259 -2.28 9.27 12.54
N LYS A 260 -1.74 8.83 11.39
CA LYS A 260 -1.73 9.64 10.16
C LYS A 260 -3.15 9.89 9.65
N ILE A 261 -4.00 8.85 9.59
CA ILE A 261 -5.40 8.97 9.18
C ILE A 261 -6.16 9.95 10.10
N THR A 262 -5.92 9.90 11.41
CA THR A 262 -6.54 10.84 12.36
C THR A 262 -6.13 12.28 12.07
N VAL A 263 -4.85 12.55 11.81
CA VAL A 263 -4.37 13.88 11.43
C VAL A 263 -4.98 14.34 10.10
N ASP A 264 -5.03 13.46 9.09
CA ASP A 264 -5.63 13.76 7.79
C ASP A 264 -7.15 14.05 7.94
N LEU A 265 -7.84 13.32 8.82
CA LEU A 265 -9.26 13.56 9.13
C LEU A 265 -9.46 14.91 9.84
N GLU A 266 -8.63 15.26 10.81
CA GLU A 266 -8.72 16.57 11.49
C GLU A 266 -8.45 17.74 10.53
N THR A 267 -7.43 17.62 9.67
CA THR A 267 -7.09 18.66 8.70
C THR A 267 -8.21 18.86 7.67
N THR A 268 -8.78 17.78 7.14
CA THR A 268 -9.93 17.84 6.23
C THR A 268 -11.19 18.37 6.91
N THR A 269 -11.42 18.03 8.17
CA THR A 269 -12.55 18.56 8.96
C THR A 269 -12.43 20.07 9.13
N ARG A 270 -11.24 20.58 9.52
CA ARG A 270 -11.00 22.03 9.62
C ARG A 270 -11.17 22.75 8.29
N ALA A 271 -10.68 22.16 7.19
CA ALA A 271 -10.86 22.72 5.85
C ALA A 271 -12.34 22.81 5.45
N ASN A 272 -13.14 21.79 5.77
CA ASN A 272 -14.58 21.79 5.53
C ASN A 272 -15.30 22.85 6.38
N GLU A 273 -14.93 23.03 7.64
CA GLU A 273 -15.48 24.09 8.50
C GLU A 273 -15.18 25.49 7.95
N MET A 274 -13.95 25.72 7.48
CA MET A 274 -13.58 26.97 6.80
C MET A 274 -14.40 27.20 5.53
N MET A 275 -14.50 26.20 4.66
CA MET A 275 -15.32 26.28 3.45
C MET A 275 -16.79 26.55 3.76
N LYS A 276 -17.32 25.96 4.84
CA LYS A 276 -18.71 26.19 5.28
C LYS A 276 -18.90 27.64 5.69
N HIS A 277 -17.98 28.19 6.49
CA HIS A 277 -18.01 29.61 6.89
C HIS A 277 -17.91 30.54 5.67
N ASP A 278 -17.02 30.23 4.70
CA ASP A 278 -16.91 30.99 3.46
C ASP A 278 -18.20 30.94 2.64
N LEU A 279 -18.84 29.77 2.53
CA LEU A 279 -20.14 29.62 1.87
C LEU A 279 -21.25 30.40 2.58
N GLU A 280 -21.26 30.42 3.91
CA GLU A 280 -22.22 31.22 4.70
C GLU A 280 -22.00 32.72 4.46
N SER A 281 -20.75 33.21 4.50
CA SER A 281 -20.42 34.61 4.19
C SER A 281 -20.82 35.00 2.77
N GLN A 282 -20.61 34.12 1.78
CA GLN A 282 -21.05 34.36 0.40
C GLN A 282 -22.58 34.37 0.27
N ARG A 283 -23.28 33.53 1.02
CA ARG A 283 -24.76 33.54 1.08
C ARG A 283 -25.29 34.84 1.68
N GLU A 284 -24.70 35.34 2.76
CA GLU A 284 -25.08 36.62 3.35
C GLU A 284 -24.88 37.78 2.36
N LYS A 285 -23.73 37.84 1.69
CA LYS A 285 -23.47 38.83 0.63
C LYS A 285 -24.48 38.74 -0.51
N ALA A 286 -24.87 37.53 -0.91
CA ALA A 286 -25.89 37.35 -1.95
C ALA A 286 -27.26 37.86 -1.52
N ILE A 287 -27.64 37.67 -0.24
CA ILE A 287 -28.87 38.23 0.34
C ILE A 287 -28.81 39.76 0.33
N GLU A 288 -27.72 40.36 0.83
CA GLU A 288 -27.54 41.82 0.83
C GLU A 288 -27.64 42.41 -0.58
N LEU A 289 -26.97 41.80 -1.57
CA LEU A 289 -27.05 42.22 -2.96
C LEU A 289 -28.47 42.09 -3.52
N SER A 290 -29.21 41.04 -3.15
CA SER A 290 -30.60 40.86 -3.55
C SER A 290 -31.52 41.94 -2.95
N GLU A 291 -31.31 42.33 -1.70
CA GLU A 291 -32.04 43.42 -1.06
C GLU A 291 -31.72 44.77 -1.73
N GLN A 292 -30.45 45.04 -2.04
CA GLN A 292 -30.04 46.24 -2.79
C GLN A 292 -30.67 46.28 -4.19
N LEU A 293 -30.72 45.15 -4.89
CA LEU A 293 -31.38 45.03 -6.19
C LEU A 293 -32.89 45.33 -6.08
N GLN A 294 -33.55 44.80 -5.05
CA GLN A 294 -34.98 45.04 -4.82
C GLN A 294 -35.26 46.52 -4.51
N ASN A 295 -34.42 47.17 -3.70
CA ASN A 295 -34.54 48.59 -3.37
C ASN A 295 -34.35 49.46 -4.62
N THR A 296 -33.28 49.23 -5.38
CA THR A 296 -33.05 49.95 -6.64
C THR A 296 -34.18 49.74 -7.65
N GLN A 297 -34.77 48.55 -7.72
CA GLN A 297 -35.93 48.29 -8.57
C GLN A 297 -37.18 49.06 -8.11
N ASN A 298 -37.38 49.24 -6.80
CA ASN A 298 -38.44 50.08 -6.25
C ASN A 298 -38.22 51.57 -6.56
N ASP A 299 -36.97 52.05 -6.45
CA ASP A 299 -36.61 53.42 -6.79
C ASP A 299 -36.87 53.71 -8.28
N ILE A 300 -36.49 52.78 -9.17
CA ILE A 300 -36.78 52.88 -10.61
C ILE A 300 -38.29 53.01 -10.84
N ARG A 301 -39.12 52.17 -10.18
CA ARG A 301 -40.59 52.25 -10.31
C ARG A 301 -41.12 53.59 -9.82
N ASN A 302 -40.60 54.12 -8.71
CA ASN A 302 -40.99 55.42 -8.19
C ASN A 302 -40.63 56.56 -9.16
N HIS A 303 -39.41 56.55 -9.70
CA HIS A 303 -39.00 57.53 -10.71
C HIS A 303 -39.81 57.43 -12.00
N GLN A 304 -40.19 56.22 -12.43
CA GLN A 304 -41.09 56.04 -13.58
C GLN A 304 -42.48 56.66 -13.32
N ARG A 305 -43.04 56.50 -12.12
CA ARG A 305 -44.31 57.14 -11.72
C ARG A 305 -44.18 58.66 -11.66
N GLN A 306 -43.09 59.17 -11.09
CA GLN A 306 -42.81 60.62 -11.08
C GLN A 306 -42.71 61.16 -12.50
N LEU A 307 -41.97 60.48 -13.38
CA LEU A 307 -41.83 60.85 -14.78
C LEU A 307 -43.19 60.85 -15.51
N SER A 308 -44.04 59.84 -15.28
CA SER A 308 -45.38 59.82 -15.88
C SER A 308 -46.23 60.99 -15.38
N PHE A 309 -46.20 61.28 -14.08
CA PHE A 309 -46.92 62.42 -13.51
C PHE A 309 -46.43 63.74 -14.12
N THR A 310 -45.12 63.99 -14.13
CA THR A 310 -44.53 65.19 -14.72
C THR A 310 -44.88 65.31 -16.20
N LYS A 311 -44.91 64.21 -16.96
CA LYS A 311 -45.32 64.20 -18.37
C LYS A 311 -46.77 64.66 -18.52
N THR A 312 -47.68 64.15 -17.68
CA THR A 312 -49.08 64.58 -17.68
C THR A 312 -49.21 66.06 -17.32
N THR A 313 -48.51 66.54 -16.29
CA THR A 313 -48.48 67.95 -15.91
C THR A 313 -47.92 68.84 -17.03
N ALA A 314 -46.87 68.39 -17.73
CA ALA A 314 -46.33 69.12 -18.86
C ALA A 314 -47.32 69.20 -20.03
N THR A 315 -48.07 68.14 -20.31
CA THR A 315 -49.13 68.18 -21.34
C THR A 315 -50.27 69.11 -20.96
N THR A 316 -50.72 69.11 -19.70
CA THR A 316 -51.79 70.03 -19.26
C THR A 316 -51.32 71.48 -19.32
N LEU A 317 -50.10 71.79 -18.84
CA LEU A 317 -49.54 73.13 -18.94
C LEU A 317 -49.33 73.59 -20.39
N ARG A 318 -49.02 72.67 -21.29
CA ARG A 318 -48.93 72.96 -22.74
C ARG A 318 -50.29 73.31 -23.33
N ASP A 319 -51.33 72.57 -22.96
CA ASP A 319 -52.71 72.82 -23.43
C ASP A 319 -53.26 74.12 -22.85
N ASP A 320 -53.00 74.40 -21.56
CA ASP A 320 -53.38 75.67 -20.93
C ASP A 320 -52.64 76.86 -21.57
N ASN A 321 -51.33 76.71 -21.87
CA ASN A 321 -50.60 77.73 -22.63
C ASN A 321 -51.21 77.96 -24.03
N LYS A 322 -51.72 76.91 -24.69
CA LYS A 322 -52.38 77.04 -25.98
C LYS A 322 -53.69 77.82 -25.86
N LYS A 323 -54.51 77.54 -24.84
CA LYS A 323 -55.75 78.28 -24.55
C LYS A 323 -55.47 79.75 -24.23
N LEU A 324 -54.52 80.02 -23.33
CA LEU A 324 -54.11 81.39 -23.00
C LEU A 324 -53.64 82.17 -24.24
N ARG A 325 -52.89 81.53 -25.15
CA ARG A 325 -52.52 82.16 -26.43
C ARG A 325 -53.72 82.46 -27.32
N GLN A 326 -54.73 81.59 -27.35
CA GLN A 326 -55.97 81.84 -28.09
C GLN A 326 -56.75 83.01 -27.47
N GLU A 327 -56.93 83.03 -26.16
CA GLU A 327 -57.59 84.12 -25.43
C GLU A 327 -56.87 85.47 -25.65
N ILE A 328 -55.53 85.48 -25.64
CA ILE A 328 -54.73 86.68 -25.96
C ILE A 328 -55.00 87.16 -27.39
N ASN A 329 -55.10 86.24 -28.37
CA ASN A 329 -55.40 86.61 -29.74
C ASN A 329 -56.82 87.18 -29.88
N GLU A 330 -57.82 86.55 -29.27
CA GLU A 330 -59.20 87.03 -29.24
C GLU A 330 -59.30 88.41 -28.57
N LEU A 331 -58.61 88.62 -27.44
CA LEU A 331 -58.54 89.92 -26.78
C LEU A 331 -57.88 90.98 -27.66
N ASN A 332 -56.80 90.64 -28.37
CA ASN A 332 -56.15 91.56 -29.30
C ASN A 332 -57.06 91.94 -30.46
N GLU A 333 -57.83 91.00 -31.02
CA GLU A 333 -58.86 91.27 -32.04
C GLU A 333 -59.94 92.21 -31.48
N MET A 334 -60.47 91.94 -30.28
CA MET A 334 -61.42 92.85 -29.64
C MET A 334 -60.85 94.24 -29.39
N CYS A 335 -59.58 94.35 -28.95
CA CYS A 335 -58.91 95.63 -28.79
C CYS A 335 -58.60 96.35 -30.12
N SER A 336 -58.52 95.61 -31.23
CA SER A 336 -58.43 96.20 -32.58
C SER A 336 -59.77 96.78 -32.97
N LEU A 337 -60.84 95.98 -32.88
CA LEU A 337 -62.20 96.42 -33.20
C LEU A 337 -62.63 97.63 -32.36
N ALA A 338 -62.34 97.63 -31.06
CA ALA A 338 -62.64 98.77 -30.19
C ALA A 338 -61.81 100.02 -30.54
N ARG A 339 -60.59 99.85 -31.08
CA ARG A 339 -59.79 100.97 -31.58
C ARG A 339 -60.40 101.55 -32.86
N ASP A 340 -60.80 100.69 -33.79
CA ASP A 340 -61.45 101.10 -35.05
C ASP A 340 -62.78 101.82 -34.74
N GLU A 341 -63.59 101.31 -33.81
CA GLU A 341 -64.84 101.96 -33.39
C GLU A 341 -64.61 103.33 -32.73
N LEU A 342 -63.53 103.47 -31.95
CA LEU A 342 -63.14 104.78 -31.39
C LEU A 342 -62.67 105.76 -32.47
N GLU A 343 -62.00 105.29 -33.52
CA GLU A 343 -61.60 106.11 -34.67
C GLU A 343 -62.83 106.59 -35.44
N ASP A 344 -63.78 105.69 -35.75
CA ASP A 344 -65.05 106.03 -36.39
C ASP A 344 -65.85 107.06 -35.56
N LEU A 345 -65.95 106.86 -34.25
CA LEU A 345 -66.62 107.81 -33.35
C LEU A 345 -65.89 109.15 -33.26
N HIS A 346 -64.55 109.15 -33.30
CA HIS A 346 -63.75 110.37 -33.34
C HIS A 346 -64.04 111.15 -34.61
N ASP A 347 -64.01 110.50 -35.78
CA ASP A 347 -64.31 111.10 -37.08
C ASP A 347 -65.73 111.65 -37.14
N GLN A 348 -66.72 110.90 -36.64
CA GLN A 348 -68.10 111.39 -36.51
C GLN A 348 -68.19 112.64 -35.62
N ASN A 349 -67.42 112.70 -34.53
CA ASN A 349 -67.42 113.84 -33.63
C ASN A 349 -66.75 115.08 -34.25
N VAL A 350 -65.65 114.89 -34.99
CA VAL A 350 -65.02 115.94 -35.80
C VAL A 350 -66.01 116.48 -36.83
N GLN A 351 -66.71 115.59 -37.53
CA GLN A 351 -67.73 115.96 -38.51
C GLN A 351 -68.89 116.76 -37.87
N MET A 352 -69.43 116.29 -36.74
CA MET A 352 -70.46 117.03 -36.00
C MET A 352 -69.96 118.39 -35.50
N SER A 353 -68.70 118.48 -35.09
CA SER A 353 -68.08 119.75 -34.66
C SER A 353 -68.02 120.74 -35.83
N LEU A 354 -67.64 120.28 -37.02
CA LEU A 354 -67.62 121.08 -38.25
C LEU A 354 -69.02 121.53 -38.66
N GLU A 355 -70.03 120.64 -38.59
CA GLU A 355 -71.42 121.00 -38.84
C GLU A 355 -71.93 122.05 -37.85
N ARG A 356 -71.58 121.94 -36.56
CA ARG A 356 -71.88 122.96 -35.55
C ARG A 356 -71.25 124.31 -35.88
N GLN A 357 -69.99 124.31 -36.33
CA GLN A 357 -69.31 125.54 -36.76
C GLN A 357 -70.02 126.18 -37.95
N ASN A 358 -70.32 125.41 -39.01
CA ASN A 358 -71.05 125.90 -40.18
C ASN A 358 -72.43 126.47 -39.81
N MET A 359 -73.16 125.80 -38.91
CA MET A 359 -74.43 126.30 -38.38
C MET A 359 -74.28 127.60 -37.61
N GLN A 360 -73.16 127.78 -36.90
CA GLN A 360 -72.88 129.00 -36.15
C GLN A 360 -72.53 130.16 -37.08
N GLU A 361 -71.69 129.94 -38.10
CA GLU A 361 -71.39 130.91 -39.15
C GLU A 361 -72.66 131.31 -39.92
N SER A 362 -73.53 130.35 -40.24
CA SER A 362 -74.84 130.63 -40.86
C SER A 362 -75.73 131.50 -39.96
N ARG A 363 -75.74 131.28 -38.64
CA ARG A 363 -76.48 132.12 -37.69
C ARG A 363 -75.89 133.53 -37.58
N GLU A 364 -74.57 133.68 -37.61
CA GLU A 364 -73.91 134.99 -37.59
C GLU A 364 -74.21 135.78 -38.85
N MET A 365 -74.08 135.16 -40.02
CA MET A 365 -74.52 135.75 -41.29
C MET A 365 -75.98 136.18 -41.21
N GLN A 366 -76.87 135.33 -40.69
CA GLN A 366 -78.29 135.65 -40.56
C GLN A 366 -78.57 136.80 -39.58
N LYS A 367 -77.77 136.97 -38.53
CA LYS A 367 -77.84 138.13 -37.63
C LYS A 367 -77.39 139.41 -38.35
N GLU A 368 -76.32 139.34 -39.13
CA GLU A 368 -75.77 140.48 -39.88
C GLU A 368 -76.74 140.95 -40.96
N THR A 369 -77.34 140.03 -41.72
CA THR A 369 -78.40 140.35 -42.70
C THR A 369 -79.61 140.99 -42.03
N ASN A 370 -80.03 140.48 -40.85
CA ASN A 370 -81.12 141.10 -40.10
C ASN A 370 -80.76 142.49 -39.56
N ALA A 371 -79.51 142.71 -39.14
CA ALA A 371 -79.04 144.02 -38.69
C ALA A 371 -79.03 145.03 -39.85
N TYR A 372 -78.57 144.62 -41.02
CA TYR A 372 -78.61 145.42 -42.24
C TYR A 372 -80.05 145.82 -42.60
N LEU A 373 -80.97 144.85 -42.62
CA LEU A 373 -82.39 145.11 -42.89
C LEU A 373 -83.03 146.05 -41.87
N ARG A 374 -82.71 145.92 -40.57
CA ARG A 374 -83.21 146.84 -39.54
C ARG A 374 -82.72 148.27 -39.74
N ASN A 375 -81.48 148.46 -40.19
CA ASN A 375 -80.94 149.80 -40.49
C ASN A 375 -81.65 150.42 -41.70
N GLU A 376 -81.80 149.68 -42.80
CA GLU A 376 -82.56 150.12 -43.99
C GLU A 376 -83.99 150.52 -43.64
N PHE A 377 -84.71 149.70 -42.86
CA PHE A 377 -86.05 150.03 -42.39
C PHE A 377 -86.07 151.25 -41.46
N GLY A 378 -85.04 151.42 -40.62
CA GLY A 378 -84.88 152.58 -39.73
C GLY A 378 -84.69 153.88 -40.52
N GLU A 379 -83.84 153.87 -41.55
CA GLU A 379 -83.62 155.02 -42.44
C GLU A 379 -84.87 155.36 -43.25
N MET A 380 -85.53 154.36 -43.83
CA MET A 380 -86.81 154.50 -44.52
C MET A 380 -87.89 155.13 -43.63
N HIS A 381 -87.99 154.68 -42.38
CA HIS A 381 -88.93 155.24 -41.41
C HIS A 381 -88.58 156.70 -41.07
N GLY A 382 -87.28 157.02 -40.91
CA GLY A 382 -86.81 158.39 -40.68
C GLY A 382 -87.17 159.37 -41.80
N LEU A 383 -87.04 158.93 -43.05
CA LEU A 383 -87.44 159.71 -44.24
C LEU A 383 -88.95 159.97 -44.27
N ALA A 384 -89.77 158.95 -43.99
CA ALA A 384 -91.23 159.08 -43.97
C ALA A 384 -91.73 160.08 -42.89
N VAL A 385 -91.15 160.05 -41.69
CA VAL A 385 -91.50 160.97 -40.60
C VAL A 385 -91.18 162.43 -40.95
N ASN A 386 -90.07 162.68 -41.64
CA ASN A 386 -89.69 164.03 -42.05
C ASN A 386 -90.64 164.61 -43.11
N GLU A 387 -91.11 163.81 -44.06
CA GLU A 387 -92.11 164.26 -45.05
C GLU A 387 -93.47 164.58 -44.41
N ILE A 388 -93.90 163.80 -43.41
CA ILE A 388 -95.12 164.10 -42.64
C ILE A 388 -95.01 165.47 -41.94
N LYS A 389 -93.84 165.81 -41.37
CA LYS A 389 -93.62 167.11 -40.73
C LYS A 389 -93.67 168.27 -41.73
N LYS A 390 -93.06 168.13 -42.91
CA LYS A 390 -93.13 169.14 -43.99
C LYS A 390 -94.57 169.38 -44.46
N ALA A 391 -95.34 168.31 -44.66
CA ALA A 391 -96.74 168.41 -45.09
C ALA A 391 -97.61 169.18 -44.08
N LYS A 392 -97.31 169.08 -42.78
CA LYS A 392 -98.00 169.81 -41.72
C LYS A 392 -97.69 171.31 -41.74
N ALA A 393 -96.43 171.68 -42.00
CA ALA A 393 -95.99 173.07 -42.12
C ALA A 393 -96.67 173.81 -43.29
N TYR A 394 -96.78 173.16 -44.45
CA TYR A 394 -97.46 173.73 -45.63
C TYR A 394 -98.95 173.99 -45.42
N ARG A 395 -99.65 173.18 -44.60
CA ARG A 395 -101.07 173.41 -44.28
C ARG A 395 -101.30 174.67 -43.45
N THR A 396 -100.41 174.95 -42.48
CA THR A 396 -100.46 176.17 -41.67
C THR A 396 -100.14 177.42 -42.47
N GLU A 397 -99.20 177.34 -43.42
CA GLU A 397 -98.84 178.46 -44.28
C GLU A 397 -99.98 178.82 -45.26
N LYS A 398 -100.65 177.80 -45.82
CA LYS A 398 -101.84 177.97 -46.67
C LYS A 398 -102.99 178.69 -45.95
N ALA A 399 -103.21 178.41 -44.66
CA ALA A 399 -104.27 179.05 -43.87
C ALA A 399 -104.02 180.55 -43.65
N ASN A 400 -102.75 180.95 -43.46
CA ASN A 400 -102.38 182.35 -43.25
C ASN A 400 -102.50 183.20 -44.52
N ILE A 401 -102.25 182.62 -45.70
CA ILE A 401 -102.39 183.30 -47.00
C ILE A 401 -103.87 183.60 -47.31
N TYR A 402 -104.78 182.67 -47.00
CA TYR A 402 -106.22 182.90 -47.16
C TYR A 402 -106.75 184.03 -46.27
N GLY A 403 -106.21 184.17 -45.04
CA GLY A 403 -106.57 185.25 -44.12
C GLY A 403 -106.13 186.64 -44.60
N TYR A 404 -105.00 186.73 -45.32
CA TYR A 404 -104.52 187.99 -45.91
C TYR A 404 -105.36 188.44 -47.12
N ALA A 405 -105.83 187.50 -47.93
CA ALA A 405 -106.63 187.79 -49.12
C ALA A 405 -108.02 188.39 -48.79
N GLU A 406 -108.66 187.94 -47.71
CA GLU A 406 -109.95 188.48 -47.26
C GLU A 406 -109.85 189.92 -46.76
N LYS A 407 -108.77 190.28 -46.06
CA LYS A 407 -108.52 191.66 -45.61
C LYS A 407 -108.33 192.62 -46.79
N LEU A 408 -107.62 192.19 -47.84
CA LEU A 408 -107.41 193.00 -49.06
C LEU A 408 -108.69 193.22 -49.87
N LYS A 409 -109.63 192.25 -49.89
CA LYS A 409 -110.94 192.41 -50.52
C LYS A 409 -111.79 193.48 -49.84
N ALA A 410 -111.75 193.55 -48.51
CA ALA A 410 -112.50 194.54 -47.73
C ALA A 410 -111.98 195.98 -47.95
N GLU A 411 -110.66 196.16 -48.06
CA GLU A 411 -110.05 197.47 -48.34
C GLU A 411 -110.35 197.98 -49.76
N LEU A 412 -110.45 197.08 -50.74
CA LEU A 412 -110.76 197.44 -52.13
C LEU A 412 -112.21 197.91 -52.30
N ALA A 413 -113.16 197.36 -51.52
CA ALA A 413 -114.55 197.81 -51.48
C ALA A 413 -114.68 199.23 -50.87
N ALA A 414 -113.87 199.54 -49.85
CA ALA A 414 -113.83 200.86 -49.22
C ALA A 414 -113.29 201.96 -50.16
N MET A 415 -112.40 201.62 -51.10
CA MET A 415 -111.91 202.57 -52.11
C MET A 415 -112.93 202.83 -53.23
N LYS A 416 -113.67 201.81 -53.67
CA LYS A 416 -114.64 201.96 -54.77
C LYS A 416 -115.80 202.90 -54.44
N ALA A 417 -116.26 202.93 -53.18
CA ALA A 417 -117.34 203.82 -52.76
C ALA A 417 -116.89 205.29 -52.60
N ARG A 418 -115.58 205.56 -52.43
CA ARG A 418 -115.03 206.93 -52.33
C ARG A 418 -114.86 207.63 -53.69
N ALA A 419 -114.85 206.89 -54.80
CA ALA A 419 -114.64 207.44 -56.14
C ALA A 419 -115.89 208.11 -56.77
N MET A 420 -117.11 207.85 -56.28
CA MET A 420 -118.36 208.35 -56.88
C MET A 420 -119.01 209.52 -56.11
N ARG A 421 -118.23 210.59 -55.84
CA ARG A 421 -118.75 211.86 -55.25
C ARG A 421 -118.56 213.12 -56.12
N ARG A 422 -117.94 213.10 -57.31
CA ARG A 422 -117.67 214.34 -58.07
C ARG A 422 -117.53 214.08 -59.58
N ASP A 423 -118.61 214.24 -60.34
CA ASP A 423 -118.61 215.03 -61.58
C ASP A 423 -120.01 215.11 -62.22
N SER A 424 -120.33 216.33 -62.63
CA SER A 424 -121.61 216.82 -63.09
C SER A 424 -121.58 217.16 -64.59
N VAL A 425 -122.75 217.12 -65.24
CA VAL A 425 -123.13 217.81 -66.49
C VAL A 425 -122.85 217.06 -67.83
N VAL A 426 -123.90 217.09 -68.68
CA VAL A 426 -124.02 216.78 -70.11
C VAL A 426 -124.37 215.34 -70.52
N GLY A 427 -125.67 215.15 -70.84
CA GLY A 427 -126.05 214.82 -72.23
C GLY A 427 -126.40 213.37 -72.59
N ARG A 428 -127.71 213.13 -72.70
CA ARG A 428 -128.41 212.44 -73.81
C ARG A 428 -127.95 211.05 -74.30
N SER A 429 -128.89 210.11 -74.09
CA SER A 429 -129.60 209.32 -75.11
C SER A 429 -128.99 208.01 -75.66
N THR A 430 -129.95 207.19 -76.11
CA THR A 430 -129.93 205.99 -76.97
C THR A 430 -129.59 204.62 -76.38
N GLU A 431 -130.68 203.87 -76.15
CA GLU A 431 -131.01 202.53 -76.70
C GLU A 431 -129.98 201.74 -77.51
N GLY A 432 -130.08 200.41 -77.37
CA GLY A 432 -129.54 199.39 -78.28
C GLY A 432 -128.05 199.12 -78.08
N GLU A 433 -127.51 197.93 -78.27
CA GLU A 433 -128.03 196.64 -78.70
C GLU A 433 -126.85 195.65 -78.58
N ALA A 434 -127.19 194.38 -78.45
CA ALA A 434 -126.51 193.25 -79.09
C ALA A 434 -125.04 192.92 -78.78
N GLN A 435 -124.88 191.63 -78.47
CA GLN A 435 -123.87 190.72 -79.06
C GLN A 435 -122.43 190.89 -78.54
N ARG A 436 -121.67 189.84 -78.22
CA ARG A 436 -121.48 188.51 -78.82
C ARG A 436 -120.60 187.73 -77.82
N SER A 437 -120.99 186.52 -77.39
CA SER A 437 -120.53 185.23 -77.95
C SER A 437 -119.03 184.97 -77.75
N ALA A 438 -118.66 183.91 -77.03
CA ALA A 438 -118.26 182.58 -77.57
C ALA A 438 -116.84 182.33 -77.02
N SER A 439 -116.35 181.15 -76.65
CA SER A 439 -116.78 179.74 -76.61
C SER A 439 -115.67 179.03 -75.80
N ALA A 440 -115.87 177.94 -75.05
CA ALA A 440 -117.06 177.16 -74.70
C ALA A 440 -116.86 176.63 -73.27
#